data_AF-A0A522C2H7-F1
#
_entry.id   AF-A0A522C2H7-F1
#
_cell.length_a   1.000
_cell.length_b   1.000
_cell.length_c   1.000
_cell.angle_alpha   90.00
_cell.angle_beta   90.00
_cell.angle_gamma   90.00
#
_symmetry.space_group_name_H-M   'P 1'
#
loop_
_entity.id
_entity.type
_entity.pdbx_description
1 polymer ?
#
loop_
_entity_poly.entity_id
_entity_poly.type
_entity_poly.pdbx_seq_one_letter_code
_entity_poly.pdbx_strand_id
1 'polypeptide(L)' 'MVNASSTPSRRRVVIIGCGFGGLEAAKALSTEAVDITLIDRTN' A
#
# COMPACT_ATOMS: atom_id res chain seq x y z
N MET A 1 -19.98 -27.37 -1.52
CA MET A 1 -20.32 -26.05 -0.92
C MET A 1 -19.01 -25.34 -0.64
N VAL A 2 -18.87 -24.10 -1.11
CA VAL A 2 -17.60 -23.39 -1.37
C VAL A 2 -16.58 -23.41 -0.22
N ASN A 3 -15.33 -23.73 -0.56
CA ASN A 3 -14.19 -23.64 0.36
C ASN A 3 -13.70 -22.18 0.38
N ALA A 4 -13.88 -21.47 1.49
CA ALA A 4 -13.36 -20.11 1.65
C ALA A 4 -11.84 -20.19 1.87
N SER A 5 -11.06 -20.14 0.78
CA SER A 5 -9.63 -19.94 0.88
C SER A 5 -9.37 -18.54 1.46
N SER A 6 -8.94 -18.48 2.71
CA SER A 6 -8.46 -17.24 3.34
C SER A 6 -7.14 -16.87 2.68
N THR A 7 -7.19 -16.24 1.51
CA THR A 7 -6.02 -15.59 0.92
C THR A 7 -5.46 -14.67 2.01
N PRO A 8 -4.18 -14.82 2.40
CA PRO A 8 -3.61 -13.96 3.43
C PRO A 8 -3.84 -12.52 2.99
N SER A 9 -4.57 -11.75 3.80
CA SER A 9 -4.90 -10.37 3.46
C SER A 9 -3.59 -9.63 3.29
N ARG A 10 -3.32 -9.12 2.09
CA ARG A 10 -2.14 -8.28 1.85
C ARG A 10 -2.20 -7.12 2.84
N ARG A 11 -1.05 -6.81 3.45
CA ARG A 11 -0.98 -5.72 4.41
C ARG A 11 -1.28 -4.42 3.67
N ARG A 12 -2.14 -3.57 4.24
CA ARG A 12 -2.52 -2.29 3.64
C ARG A 12 -1.72 -1.18 4.29
N VAL A 13 -1.11 -0.34 3.47
CA VAL A 13 -0.29 0.79 3.90
C VAL A 13 -0.85 2.08 3.31
N VAL A 14 -1.06 3.08 4.16
CA VAL A 14 -1.46 4.43 3.73
C VAL A 14 -0.29 5.36 3.96
N ILE A 15 0.14 6.07 2.92
CA ILE A 15 1.19 7.08 2.96
C ILE A 15 0.52 8.44 2.75
N ILE A 16 0.73 9.37 3.69
CA ILE A 16 0.17 10.73 3.65
C ILE A 16 1.28 11.71 3.32
N GLY A 17 1.14 12.41 2.19
CA GLY A 17 2.08 13.38 1.63
C GLY A 17 2.97 12.78 0.54
N CYS A 18 3.02 13.44 -0.63
CA CYS A 18 3.84 13.05 -1.79
C CYS A 18 5.17 13.81 -1.88
N GLY A 19 5.73 14.23 -0.75
CA GLY A 19 7.10 14.75 -0.71
C GLY A 19 8.13 13.63 -0.91
N PHE A 20 9.43 13.99 -0.83
CA PHE A 20 10.52 13.01 -0.97
C PHE A 20 10.37 11.78 -0.08
N GLY A 21 10.02 11.96 1.20
CA GLY A 21 9.85 10.83 2.12
C GLY A 21 8.68 9.91 1.75
N GLY A 22 7.57 10.47 1.25
CA GLY A 22 6.41 9.69 0.86
C GLY A 22 6.64 8.88 -0.41
N LEU A 23 7.29 9.49 -1.40
CA LEU A 23 7.64 8.81 -2.65
C LEU A 23 8.72 7.74 -2.45
N GLU A 24 9.75 8.01 -1.64
CA GLU A 24 10.77 7.00 -1.32
C GLU A 24 10.20 5.86 -0.49
N ALA A 25 9.28 6.13 0.46
CA ALA A 25 8.57 5.07 1.18
C ALA A 25 7.70 4.21 0.24
N ALA A 26 6.97 4.84 -0.68
CA ALA A 26 6.16 4.12 -1.66
C ALA A 26 7.04 3.24 -2.59
N LYS A 27 8.18 3.77 -3.02
CA LYS A 27 9.17 3.06 -3.85
C LYS A 27 9.83 1.90 -3.10
N ALA A 28 10.18 2.07 -1.84
CA ALA A 28 10.74 1.00 -1.01
C ALA A 28 9.73 -0.14 -0.81
N LEU A 29 8.44 0.18 -0.72
CA LEU A 29 7.37 -0.80 -0.51
C LEU A 29 6.79 -1.37 -1.82
N SER A 30 7.17 -0.86 -3.00
CA SER A 30 6.52 -1.25 -4.26
C SER A 30 6.78 -2.71 -4.66
N THR A 31 7.85 -3.32 -4.15
CA THR A 31 8.19 -4.74 -4.39
C THR A 31 7.63 -5.67 -3.33
N GLU A 32 7.05 -5.12 -2.26
CA GLU A 32 6.53 -5.89 -1.15
C GLU A 32 5.13 -6.44 -1.44
N ALA A 33 4.74 -7.50 -0.73
CA ALA A 33 3.40 -8.09 -0.83
C ALA A 33 2.34 -7.26 -0.08
N VAL A 34 2.27 -5.95 -0.37
CA VAL A 34 1.42 -4.97 0.30
C VAL A 34 0.60 -4.17 -0.71
N ASP A 35 -0.52 -3.63 -0.26
CA ASP A 35 -1.35 -2.72 -1.03
C ASP A 35 -1.12 -1.30 -0.49
N ILE A 36 -0.69 -0.38 -1.36
CA ILE A 36 -0.30 0.98 -0.98
C ILE A 36 -1.35 1.97 -1.47
N THR A 37 -1.81 2.85 -0.59
CA THR A 37 -2.57 4.05 -0.95
C THR A 37 -1.74 5.27 -0.60
N LEU A 38 -1.39 6.07 -1.60
CA LEU A 38 -0.65 7.31 -1.43
C LEU A 38 -1.63 8.48 -1.61
N ILE A 39 -1.67 9.38 -0.62
CA ILE A 39 -2.60 10.51 -0.60
C ILE A 39 -1.77 11.79 -0.48
N ASP A 40 -1.96 12.73 -1.41
CA ASP A 40 -1.45 14.09 -1.28
C ASP A 40 -2.60 15.09 -1.15
N ARG A 41 -2.28 16.32 -0.73
CA ARG A 41 -3.28 17.39 -0.64
C ARG A 41 -3.77 17.87 -2.01
N THR A 42 -3.05 17.56 -3.08
CA THR A 42 -3.41 17.94 -4.46
C THR A 42 -4.16 16.79 -5.14
N ASN A 43 -5.49 16.86 -5.03
CA ASN A 43 -6.52 15.95 -5.54
C ASN A 43 -6.18 15.02 -6.71
#